data_AF-A0A202BY42-F1
#
_entry.id   AF-A0A202BY42-F1
#
_cell.length_a   1.000
_cell.length_b   1.000
_cell.length_c   1.000
_cell.angle_alpha   90.00
_cell.angle_beta   90.00
_cell.angle_gamma   90.00
#
_symmetry.space_group_name_H-M   'P 1'
#
loop_
_entity.id
_entity.type
_entity.pdbx_description
1 polymer ?
#
loop_
_entity_poly.entity_id
_entity_poly.type
_entity_poly.pdbx_seq_one_letter_code
_entity_poly.pdbx_strand_id
1 'polypeptide(L)'
;MKKSTNIELIVIGGSAGSLQVILEMIKKINEKLDFAILLVVHRKAHSNNILQTLLQQFSPVEVIEIEDKTEIQNNKIYIAPADYHLLFENKNIMSLDSSEKMNYSRPSIDVTFKSAAEIYGERMIGVLLSGANADGVEGLAYIKKNNGKVWIQDPETAEVDYMPKHAMEEINFDLIIKPDNLAEYINQL
;
A
#
# COMPACT_ATOMS: atom_id res chain seq x y z
N MET A 1 -23.46 3.43 -15.99
CA MET A 1 -23.38 2.29 -15.04
C MET A 1 -21.95 2.25 -14.55
N LYS A 2 -21.67 2.49 -13.26
CA LYS A 2 -20.32 2.34 -12.71
C LYS A 2 -19.90 0.88 -12.92
N LYS A 3 -18.76 0.67 -13.58
CA LYS A 3 -18.18 -0.66 -13.78
C LYS A 3 -17.81 -1.15 -12.37
N SER A 4 -18.59 -2.05 -11.78
CA SER A 4 -18.30 -2.62 -10.47
C SER A 4 -16.91 -3.24 -10.55
N THR A 5 -15.90 -2.62 -9.94
CA THR A 5 -14.58 -3.21 -9.90
C THR A 5 -14.56 -4.16 -8.72
N ASN A 6 -14.26 -5.44 -8.96
CA ASN A 6 -14.23 -6.47 -7.90
C ASN A 6 -12.92 -6.39 -7.11
N ILE A 7 -12.59 -5.22 -6.59
CA ILE A 7 -11.39 -5.00 -5.78
C ILE A 7 -11.70 -5.37 -4.34
N GLU A 8 -10.86 -6.20 -3.73
CA GLU A 8 -10.95 -6.63 -2.33
C GLU A 8 -9.84 -6.01 -1.47
N LEU A 9 -8.70 -5.64 -2.07
CA LEU A 9 -7.54 -5.10 -1.35
C LEU A 9 -6.77 -4.07 -2.17
N ILE A 10 -6.40 -2.95 -1.55
CA ILE A 10 -5.40 -2.02 -2.06
C ILE A 10 -4.19 -2.05 -1.12
N VAL A 11 -3.00 -2.31 -1.65
CA VAL A 11 -1.75 -2.21 -0.88
C VAL A 11 -0.96 -1.01 -1.38
N ILE A 12 -0.67 -0.06 -0.51
CA ILE A 12 0.03 1.19 -0.79
C ILE A 12 1.41 1.13 -0.13
N GLY A 13 2.44 1.05 -0.95
CA GLY A 13 3.85 1.06 -0.56
C GLY A 13 4.47 2.45 -0.69
N GLY A 14 5.31 2.86 0.26
CA GLY A 14 6.07 4.09 0.14
C GLY A 14 7.18 4.27 1.18
N SER A 15 8.01 5.29 0.98
CA SER A 15 9.16 5.58 1.83
C SER A 15 9.27 7.09 2.04
N ALA A 16 10.47 7.69 1.92
CA ALA A 16 10.71 9.12 2.01
C ALA A 16 9.76 9.91 1.09
N GLY A 17 8.99 10.84 1.66
CA GLY A 17 8.00 11.66 0.95
C GLY A 17 6.60 11.06 0.82
N SER A 18 6.40 9.78 1.15
CA SER A 18 5.10 9.12 0.94
C SER A 18 4.01 9.55 1.94
N LEU A 19 4.40 9.96 3.16
CA LEU A 19 3.45 10.28 4.23
C LEU A 19 2.51 11.45 3.86
N GLN A 20 3.02 12.49 3.20
CA GLN A 20 2.19 13.63 2.79
C GLN A 20 1.10 13.20 1.79
N VAL A 21 1.46 12.34 0.83
CA VAL A 21 0.53 11.76 -0.15
C VAL A 21 -0.54 10.92 0.54
N ILE A 22 -0.14 10.10 1.52
CA ILE A 22 -1.05 9.28 2.31
C ILE A 22 -2.04 10.15 3.11
N LEU A 23 -1.55 11.21 3.74
CA LEU A 23 -2.38 12.15 4.50
C LEU A 23 -3.39 12.88 3.62
N GLU A 24 -2.99 13.29 2.41
CA GLU A 24 -3.89 13.94 1.45
C GLU A 24 -4.97 13.00 0.93
N MET A 25 -4.61 11.74 0.67
CA MET A 25 -5.56 10.69 0.32
C MET A 25 -6.56 10.46 1.46
N ILE A 26 -6.08 10.20 2.68
CA ILE A 26 -6.93 9.80 3.82
C ILE A 26 -7.99 10.85 4.15
N LYS A 27 -7.70 12.14 3.98
CA LYS A 27 -8.67 13.23 4.20
C LYS A 27 -9.84 13.23 3.22
N LYS A 28 -9.73 12.49 2.11
CA LYS A 28 -10.64 12.59 0.96
C LYS A 28 -11.28 11.24 0.58
N ILE A 29 -10.90 10.13 1.20
CA ILE A 29 -11.57 8.84 0.95
C ILE A 29 -13.01 8.86 1.51
N ASN A 30 -13.88 8.00 0.98
CA ASN A 30 -15.25 7.86 1.47
C ASN A 30 -15.30 7.18 2.86
N GLU A 31 -16.36 7.45 3.62
CA GLU A 31 -16.66 6.80 4.91
C GLU A 31 -17.01 5.30 4.79
N LYS A 32 -17.31 4.85 3.55
CA LYS A 32 -17.62 3.46 3.24
C LYS A 32 -16.85 2.99 2.01
N LEU A 33 -16.02 1.99 2.21
CA LEU A 33 -15.26 1.27 1.19
C LEU A 33 -15.65 -0.22 1.22
N ASP A 34 -15.82 -0.82 0.05
CA ASP A 34 -16.16 -2.25 -0.09
C ASP A 34 -14.91 -3.16 -0.09
N PHE A 35 -13.75 -2.61 0.29
CA PHE A 35 -12.44 -3.27 0.34
C PHE A 35 -11.61 -2.76 1.52
N ALA A 36 -10.48 -3.42 1.77
CA ALA A 36 -9.46 -2.96 2.73
C ALA A 36 -8.34 -2.16 2.03
N ILE A 37 -7.76 -1.21 2.75
CA ILE A 37 -6.52 -0.52 2.34
C ILE A 37 -5.42 -0.91 3.31
N LEU A 38 -4.24 -1.26 2.78
CA LEU A 38 -3.06 -1.61 3.55
C LEU A 38 -1.92 -0.63 3.23
N LEU A 39 -1.32 -0.04 4.26
CA LEU A 39 -0.20 0.88 4.15
C LEU A 39 1.10 0.18 4.60
N VAL A 40 2.07 0.12 3.69
CA VAL A 40 3.42 -0.41 3.94
C VAL A 40 4.42 0.72 3.75
N VAL A 41 4.79 1.37 4.85
CA VAL A 41 5.66 2.55 4.82
C VAL A 41 6.98 2.24 5.51
N HIS A 42 8.11 2.54 4.86
CA HIS A 42 9.42 2.46 5.49
C HIS A 42 9.51 3.45 6.66
N ARG A 43 9.71 2.92 7.87
CA ARG A 43 9.84 3.71 9.09
C ARG A 43 10.91 3.12 10.01
N LYS A 44 11.47 3.96 10.88
CA LYS A 44 12.47 3.52 11.87
C LYS A 44 11.80 2.61 12.89
N ALA A 45 12.45 1.51 13.28
CA ALA A 45 11.93 0.50 14.21
C ALA A 45 11.42 1.04 15.57
N HIS A 46 11.87 2.21 16.00
CA HIS A 46 11.49 2.83 17.28
C HIS A 46 10.40 3.92 17.14
N SER A 47 9.73 4.02 15.99
CA SER A 47 8.58 4.92 15.86
C SER A 47 7.39 4.29 16.59
N ASN A 48 7.02 4.85 17.75
CA ASN A 48 5.77 4.53 18.45
C ASN A 48 4.54 4.67 17.51
N ASN A 49 3.36 4.20 17.95
CA ASN A 49 2.06 4.19 17.23
C ASN A 49 1.52 5.57 16.78
N ILE A 50 2.36 6.60 16.78
CA ILE A 50 2.13 7.96 16.31
C ILE A 50 1.51 7.96 14.91
N LEU A 51 1.94 7.08 14.01
CA LEU A 51 1.41 7.04 12.65
C LEU A 51 -0.06 6.64 12.63
N GLN A 52 -0.44 5.55 13.32
CA GLN A 52 -1.84 5.14 13.46
C GLN A 52 -2.68 6.27 14.05
N THR A 53 -2.19 6.90 15.12
CA THR A 53 -2.92 7.97 15.81
C THR A 53 -3.10 9.18 14.89
N LEU A 54 -2.05 9.58 14.17
CA LEU A 54 -2.08 10.69 13.23
C LEU A 54 -3.04 10.44 12.07
N LEU A 55 -2.98 9.26 11.45
CA LEU A 55 -3.86 8.93 10.33
C LEU A 55 -5.31 8.82 10.78
N GLN A 56 -5.57 8.26 11.96
CA GLN A 56 -6.92 8.14 12.51
C GLN A 56 -7.59 9.51 12.74
N GLN A 57 -6.82 10.56 13.06
CA GLN A 57 -7.37 11.93 13.23
C GLN A 57 -8.03 12.48 11.97
N PHE A 58 -7.59 12.04 10.79
CA PHE A 58 -8.08 12.52 9.51
C PHE A 58 -8.92 11.48 8.75
N SER A 59 -8.84 10.21 9.15
CA SER A 59 -9.48 9.11 8.45
C SER A 59 -10.98 9.02 8.81
N PRO A 60 -11.86 8.92 7.81
CA PRO A 60 -13.27 8.62 8.04
C PRO A 60 -13.53 7.14 8.36
N VAL A 61 -12.55 6.26 8.11
CA VAL A 61 -12.62 4.83 8.42
C VAL A 61 -11.62 4.47 9.51
N GLU A 62 -11.82 3.31 10.15
CA GLU A 62 -10.93 2.83 11.21
C GLU A 62 -9.52 2.58 10.67
N VAL A 63 -8.51 3.08 11.39
CA VAL A 63 -7.09 2.88 11.10
C VAL A 63 -6.48 1.97 12.17
N ILE A 64 -5.97 0.82 11.75
CA ILE A 64 -5.46 -0.24 12.64
C ILE A 64 -3.98 -0.47 12.34
N GLU A 65 -3.15 -0.50 13.37
CA GLU A 65 -1.80 -1.06 13.23
C GLU A 65 -1.87 -2.58 13.37
N ILE A 66 -1.26 -3.30 12.44
CA ILE A 66 -1.41 -4.76 12.35
C ILE A 66 -0.66 -5.44 13.48
N GLU A 67 -1.35 -6.38 14.14
CA GLU A 67 -0.78 -7.39 15.02
C GLU A 67 -0.71 -8.75 14.30
N ASP A 68 0.07 -9.69 14.82
CA ASP A 68 0.12 -11.03 14.21
C ASP A 68 -1.28 -11.68 14.20
N LYS A 69 -1.60 -12.33 13.08
CA LYS A 69 -2.91 -12.95 12.80
C LYS A 69 -4.09 -11.98 12.76
N THR A 70 -3.86 -10.69 12.48
CA THR A 70 -4.94 -9.72 12.28
C THR A 70 -5.88 -10.17 11.15
N GLU A 71 -7.19 -10.17 11.44
CA GLU A 71 -8.22 -10.41 10.45
C GLU A 71 -8.48 -9.17 9.58
N ILE A 72 -8.56 -9.38 8.27
CA ILE A 72 -8.82 -8.35 7.27
C ILE A 72 -10.33 -8.14 7.14
N GLN A 73 -10.75 -6.90 7.29
CA GLN A 73 -12.12 -6.46 7.14
C GLN A 73 -12.18 -5.29 6.15
N ASN A 74 -13.21 -5.28 5.32
CA ASN A 74 -13.50 -4.15 4.45
C ASN A 74 -13.76 -2.88 5.27
N ASN A 75 -13.65 -1.73 4.63
CA ASN A 75 -13.87 -0.42 5.25
C ASN A 75 -12.88 -0.11 6.38
N LYS A 76 -11.64 -0.59 6.27
CA LYS A 76 -10.56 -0.32 7.21
C LYS A 76 -9.26 0.01 6.49
N ILE A 77 -8.43 0.81 7.14
CA ILE A 77 -7.05 1.05 6.77
C ILE A 77 -6.15 0.32 7.76
N TYR A 78 -5.24 -0.48 7.24
CA TYR A 78 -4.25 -1.19 8.02
C TYR A 78 -2.86 -0.61 7.81
N ILE A 79 -2.02 -0.62 8.84
CA ILE A 79 -0.63 -0.16 8.79
C ILE A 79 0.28 -1.32 9.17
N ALA A 80 1.19 -1.67 8.26
CA ALA A 80 2.21 -2.68 8.53
C ALA A 80 3.16 -2.19 9.66
N PRO A 81 3.35 -2.93 10.77
CA PRO A 81 4.23 -2.54 11.86
C PRO A 81 5.67 -2.37 11.38
N ALA A 82 6.42 -1.49 12.05
CA ALA A 82 7.85 -1.37 11.80
C ALA A 82 8.57 -2.66 12.20
N ASP A 83 9.67 -3.00 11.52
CA ASP A 83 10.54 -4.12 11.87
C ASP A 83 9.92 -5.53 11.78
N TYR A 84 8.81 -5.67 11.05
CA TYR A 84 8.29 -6.96 10.60
C TYR A 84 8.01 -6.96 9.10
N HIS A 85 8.25 -8.07 8.41
CA HIS A 85 7.65 -8.32 7.12
C HIS A 85 6.18 -8.65 7.32
N LEU A 86 5.33 -8.11 6.44
CA LEU A 86 3.90 -8.38 6.46
C LEU A 86 3.55 -9.35 5.34
N LEU A 87 2.93 -10.47 5.70
CA LEU A 87 2.53 -11.55 4.81
C LEU A 87 1.02 -11.81 4.92
N PHE A 88 0.49 -12.52 3.94
CA PHE A 88 -0.89 -12.99 3.89
C PHE A 88 -0.90 -14.51 3.96
N GLU A 89 -1.62 -15.07 4.93
CA GLU A 89 -1.80 -16.53 5.05
C GLU A 89 -2.94 -17.01 4.15
N ASN A 90 -3.94 -16.16 4.00
CA ASN A 90 -5.10 -16.32 3.14
C ASN A 90 -5.77 -14.95 2.94
N LYS A 91 -6.94 -14.93 2.31
CA LYS A 91 -7.72 -13.71 2.03
C LYS A 91 -8.17 -12.91 3.25
N ASN A 92 -8.14 -13.50 4.44
CA ASN A 92 -8.71 -12.93 5.64
C ASN A 92 -7.68 -12.72 6.75
N ILE A 93 -6.47 -13.28 6.65
CA ILE A 93 -5.50 -13.28 7.75
C ILE A 93 -4.14 -12.77 7.27
N MET A 94 -3.65 -11.73 7.95
CA MET A 94 -2.28 -11.25 7.82
C MET A 94 -1.40 -11.81 8.94
N SER A 95 -0.13 -12.06 8.65
CA SER A 95 0.86 -12.51 9.63
C SER A 95 2.14 -11.69 9.55
N LEU A 96 2.83 -11.64 10.70
CA LEU A 96 4.07 -10.90 10.85
C LEU A 96 5.26 -11.86 10.88
N ASP A 97 6.24 -11.58 10.04
CA ASP A 97 7.47 -12.35 9.95
C ASP A 97 8.68 -11.49 10.35
N SER A 98 9.56 -12.06 11.17
CA SER A 98 10.74 -11.39 11.73
C SER A 98 12.04 -11.89 11.10
N SER A 99 11.99 -12.49 9.91
CA SER A 99 13.16 -12.93 9.18
C SER A 99 14.07 -11.76 8.74
N GLU A 100 15.20 -12.10 8.13
CA GLU A 100 16.22 -11.15 7.69
C GLU A 100 15.65 -10.08 6.76
N LYS A 101 16.23 -8.87 6.82
CA LYS A 101 15.77 -7.74 6.02
C LYS A 101 15.90 -8.02 4.53
N MET A 102 14.85 -7.73 3.78
CA MET A 102 14.85 -7.74 2.31
C MET A 102 15.10 -6.33 1.78
N ASN A 103 16.02 -6.15 0.83
CA ASN A 103 16.38 -4.83 0.28
C ASN A 103 16.72 -3.78 1.37
N TYR A 104 17.40 -4.21 2.43
CA TYR A 104 17.74 -3.40 3.62
C TYR A 104 16.54 -2.87 4.43
N SER A 105 15.32 -3.30 4.11
CA SER A 105 14.07 -2.77 4.66
C SER A 105 13.25 -3.86 5.36
N ARG A 106 12.62 -3.50 6.48
CA ARG A 106 11.66 -4.33 7.21
C ARG A 106 10.66 -3.39 7.91
N PRO A 107 9.41 -3.28 7.44
CA PRO A 107 8.80 -4.06 6.34
C PRO A 107 9.45 -3.78 4.98
N SER A 108 9.42 -4.78 4.10
CA SER A 108 9.72 -4.63 2.67
C SER A 108 8.41 -4.62 1.90
N ILE A 109 8.29 -3.65 0.98
CA ILE A 109 7.10 -3.48 0.13
C ILE A 109 6.99 -4.66 -0.85
N ASP A 110 8.11 -5.09 -1.43
CA ASP A 110 8.15 -6.23 -2.35
C ASP A 110 7.59 -7.51 -1.72
N VAL A 111 7.97 -7.80 -0.48
CA VAL A 111 7.51 -9.01 0.23
C VAL A 111 5.99 -8.99 0.40
N THR A 112 5.43 -7.86 0.85
CA THR A 112 3.98 -7.73 1.05
C THR A 112 3.22 -7.74 -0.27
N PHE A 113 3.72 -7.05 -1.31
CA PHE A 113 3.10 -7.09 -2.64
C PHE A 113 3.09 -8.50 -3.24
N LYS A 114 4.21 -9.23 -3.17
CA LYS A 114 4.29 -10.61 -3.66
C LYS A 114 3.28 -11.49 -2.91
N SER A 115 3.27 -11.45 -1.58
CA SER A 115 2.37 -12.26 -0.76
C SER A 115 0.89 -11.94 -1.02
N ALA A 116 0.52 -10.66 -1.13
CA ALA A 116 -0.85 -10.25 -1.46
C ALA A 116 -1.27 -10.73 -2.86
N ALA A 117 -0.39 -10.60 -3.85
CA ALA A 117 -0.69 -10.95 -5.23
C ALA A 117 -1.03 -12.44 -5.42
N GLU A 118 -0.37 -13.33 -4.69
CA GLU A 118 -0.66 -14.77 -4.73
C GLU A 118 -2.08 -15.10 -4.25
N ILE A 119 -2.61 -14.30 -3.32
CA ILE A 119 -3.92 -14.53 -2.69
C ILE A 119 -5.05 -13.79 -3.44
N TYR A 120 -4.83 -12.54 -3.82
CA TYR A 120 -5.89 -11.68 -4.37
C TYR A 120 -5.92 -11.61 -5.90
N GLY A 121 -4.78 -11.80 -6.58
CA GLY A 121 -4.68 -11.76 -8.04
C GLY A 121 -5.32 -10.51 -8.64
N GLU A 122 -6.27 -10.68 -9.56
CA GLU A 122 -6.96 -9.58 -10.25
C GLU A 122 -7.82 -8.67 -9.34
N ARG A 123 -8.07 -9.09 -8.10
CA ARG A 123 -8.89 -8.36 -7.12
C ARG A 123 -8.07 -7.42 -6.23
N MET A 124 -6.80 -7.20 -6.55
CA MET A 124 -5.99 -6.23 -5.82
C MET A 124 -5.39 -5.13 -6.70
N ILE A 125 -5.06 -4.03 -6.03
CA ILE A 125 -4.29 -2.93 -6.58
C ILE A 125 -3.03 -2.74 -5.73
N GLY A 126 -1.87 -2.74 -6.37
CA GLY A 126 -0.62 -2.25 -5.77
C GLY A 126 -0.42 -0.78 -6.13
N VAL A 127 -0.16 0.06 -5.15
CA VAL A 127 0.15 1.49 -5.34
C VAL A 127 1.56 1.75 -4.81
N LEU A 128 2.45 2.30 -5.64
CA LEU A 128 3.81 2.66 -5.20
C LEU A 128 4.02 4.17 -5.23
N LEU A 129 4.41 4.70 -4.08
CA LEU A 129 4.59 6.13 -3.82
C LEU A 129 6.07 6.51 -3.79
N SER A 130 6.33 7.79 -3.50
CA SER A 130 7.64 8.39 -3.27
C SER A 130 8.57 7.54 -2.38
N GLY A 131 9.84 7.43 -2.77
CA GLY A 131 10.83 6.66 -2.05
C GLY A 131 12.24 6.68 -2.65
N ALA A 132 13.24 6.41 -1.80
CA ALA A 132 14.67 6.56 -2.12
C ALA A 132 15.36 5.27 -2.60
N ASN A 133 14.64 4.17 -2.79
CA ASN A 133 15.16 2.88 -3.25
C ASN A 133 14.15 2.16 -4.15
N ALA A 134 14.50 0.98 -4.67
CA ALA A 134 13.67 0.22 -5.60
C ALA A 134 12.68 -0.76 -4.92
N ASP A 135 12.53 -0.72 -3.59
CA ASP A 135 11.63 -1.65 -2.89
C ASP A 135 10.18 -1.42 -3.32
N GLY A 136 9.52 -2.48 -3.76
CA GLY A 136 8.16 -2.48 -4.30
C GLY A 136 8.11 -2.68 -5.81
N VAL A 137 9.19 -2.42 -6.56
CA VAL A 137 9.20 -2.55 -8.03
C VAL A 137 9.03 -4.00 -8.46
N GLU A 138 9.76 -4.94 -7.85
CA GLU A 138 9.61 -6.37 -8.15
C GLU A 138 8.23 -6.88 -7.72
N GLY A 139 7.72 -6.39 -6.59
CA GLY A 139 6.41 -6.71 -6.07
C GLY A 139 5.29 -6.24 -7.00
N LEU A 140 5.38 -5.04 -7.56
CA LEU A 140 4.44 -4.55 -8.56
C LEU A 140 4.50 -5.39 -9.84
N ALA A 141 5.69 -5.78 -10.31
CA ALA A 141 5.83 -6.71 -11.45
C ALA A 141 5.09 -8.04 -11.17
N TYR A 142 5.20 -8.53 -9.93
CA TYR A 142 4.52 -9.74 -9.49
C TYR A 142 2.99 -9.57 -9.39
N ILE A 143 2.50 -8.39 -8.97
CA ILE A 143 1.08 -8.04 -9.02
C ILE A 143 0.56 -8.10 -10.46
N LYS A 144 1.27 -7.50 -11.43
CA LYS A 144 0.89 -7.58 -12.85
C LYS A 144 0.88 -9.00 -13.38
N LYS A 145 1.88 -9.81 -13.01
CA LYS A 145 1.94 -11.23 -13.38
C LYS A 145 0.73 -12.02 -12.89
N ASN A 146 0.13 -11.62 -11.77
CA ASN A 146 -1.07 -12.21 -11.19
C ASN A 146 -2.37 -11.46 -11.59
N ASN A 147 -2.34 -10.69 -12.67
CA ASN A 147 -3.46 -9.93 -13.23
C ASN A 147 -4.00 -8.80 -12.34
N GLY A 148 -3.33 -8.48 -11.24
CA GLY A 148 -3.65 -7.32 -10.42
C GLY A 148 -3.35 -6.00 -11.15
N LYS A 149 -3.83 -4.91 -10.57
CA LYS A 149 -3.59 -3.56 -11.09
C LYS A 149 -2.44 -2.89 -10.37
N VAL A 150 -1.73 -2.03 -11.09
CA VAL A 150 -0.60 -1.27 -10.56
C VAL A 150 -0.82 0.21 -10.81
N TRP A 151 -0.77 0.99 -9.74
CA TRP A 151 -0.76 2.44 -9.77
C TRP A 151 0.58 2.96 -9.27
N ILE A 152 1.12 3.96 -9.94
CA ILE A 152 2.41 4.55 -9.58
C ILE A 152 2.23 6.05 -9.40
N GLN A 153 2.80 6.60 -8.32
CA GLN A 153 2.85 8.05 -8.15
C GLN A 153 3.63 8.68 -9.31
N ASP A 154 3.10 9.75 -9.88
CA ASP A 154 3.80 10.58 -10.86
C ASP A 154 5.14 11.05 -10.25
N PRO A 155 6.30 10.66 -10.84
CA PRO A 155 7.61 11.04 -10.33
C PRO A 155 7.78 12.57 -10.20
N GLU A 156 7.10 13.37 -11.02
CA GLU A 156 7.16 14.83 -10.93
C GLU A 156 6.50 15.39 -9.66
N THR A 157 5.63 14.60 -9.03
CA THR A 157 4.94 14.96 -7.78
C THR A 157 5.55 14.27 -6.54
N ALA A 158 6.53 13.40 -6.74
CA ALA A 158 7.20 12.70 -5.66
C ALA A 158 8.27 13.60 -5.03
N GLU A 159 8.32 13.65 -3.69
CA GLU A 159 9.41 14.34 -2.99
C GLU A 159 10.75 13.60 -3.22
N VAL A 160 10.69 12.27 -3.30
CA VAL A 160 11.80 11.41 -3.70
C VAL A 160 11.33 10.49 -4.82
N ASP A 161 11.82 10.76 -6.02
CA ASP A 161 11.30 10.21 -7.28
C ASP A 161 11.91 8.86 -7.69
N TYR A 162 12.99 8.43 -7.03
CA TYR A 162 13.74 7.22 -7.42
C TYR A 162 12.84 5.98 -7.54
N MET A 163 12.06 5.69 -6.49
CA MET A 163 11.17 4.52 -6.42
C MET A 163 10.09 4.54 -7.53
N PRO A 164 9.25 5.58 -7.65
CA PRO A 164 8.23 5.61 -8.70
C PRO A 164 8.81 5.69 -10.12
N LYS A 165 9.93 6.41 -10.32
CA LYS A 165 10.58 6.48 -11.63
C LYS A 165 11.09 5.11 -12.08
N HIS A 166 11.77 4.39 -11.18
CA HIS A 166 12.27 3.06 -11.49
C HIS A 166 11.12 2.07 -11.79
N ALA A 167 10.01 2.17 -11.07
CA ALA A 167 8.81 1.41 -11.39
C ALA A 167 8.31 1.72 -12.82
N MET A 168 8.17 2.99 -13.19
CA MET A 168 7.70 3.34 -14.54
C MET A 168 8.61 2.85 -15.67
N GLU A 169 9.92 2.71 -15.41
CA GLU A 169 10.90 2.22 -16.39
C GLU A 169 10.83 0.70 -16.57
N GLU A 170 10.55 -0.06 -15.51
CA GLU A 170 10.70 -1.52 -15.49
C GLU A 170 9.38 -2.30 -15.62
N ILE A 171 8.23 -1.68 -15.33
CA ILE A 171 6.95 -2.40 -15.26
C ILE A 171 5.81 -1.71 -16.03
N ASN A 172 4.91 -2.53 -16.56
CA ASN A 172 3.63 -2.06 -17.06
C ASN A 172 2.72 -1.63 -15.90
N PHE A 173 2.15 -0.43 -15.98
CA PHE A 173 1.23 0.10 -14.97
C PHE A 173 -0.12 0.47 -15.60
N ASP A 174 -1.15 0.53 -14.76
CA ASP A 174 -2.52 0.82 -15.17
C ASP A 174 -2.90 2.29 -14.97
N LEU A 175 -2.24 2.98 -14.03
CA LEU A 175 -2.56 4.37 -13.70
C LEU A 175 -1.34 5.11 -13.13
N ILE A 176 -1.18 6.37 -13.55
CA ILE A 176 -0.33 7.34 -12.87
C ILE A 176 -1.21 8.18 -11.94
N ILE A 177 -0.84 8.25 -10.66
CA ILE A 177 -1.58 9.01 -9.65
C ILE A 177 -0.80 10.25 -9.23
N LYS A 178 -1.53 11.28 -8.83
CA LYS A 178 -1.01 12.47 -8.16
C LYS A 178 -1.60 12.54 -6.75
N PRO A 179 -0.96 13.22 -5.79
CA PRO A 179 -1.47 13.28 -4.42
C PRO A 179 -2.92 13.78 -4.31
N ASP A 180 -3.32 14.70 -5.19
CA ASP A 180 -4.64 15.30 -5.20
C ASP A 180 -5.75 14.40 -5.76
N ASN A 181 -5.43 13.41 -6.60
CA ASN A 181 -6.39 12.54 -7.29
C ASN A 181 -6.41 11.08 -6.79
N LEU A 182 -5.46 10.64 -5.96
CA LEU A 182 -5.40 9.27 -5.46
C LEU A 182 -6.70 8.85 -4.76
N ALA A 183 -7.22 9.69 -3.86
CA ALA A 183 -8.49 9.41 -3.18
C ALA A 183 -9.68 9.36 -4.14
N GLU A 184 -9.69 10.20 -5.18
CA GLU A 184 -10.76 10.19 -6.18
C GLU A 184 -10.81 8.83 -6.89
N TYR A 185 -9.67 8.31 -7.32
CA TYR A 185 -9.60 6.99 -7.95
C TYR A 185 -10.02 5.87 -7.01
N ILE A 186 -9.59 5.90 -5.74
CA ILE A 186 -10.01 4.92 -4.73
C ILE A 186 -11.52 4.95 -4.53
N ASN A 187 -12.13 6.14 -4.44
CA ASN A 187 -13.57 6.32 -4.22
C ASN A 187 -14.44 5.89 -5.41
N GLN A 188 -13.85 5.66 -6.59
CA GLN A 188 -14.55 5.24 -7.80
C GLN A 188 -14.59 3.72 -7.97
N LEU A 189 -13.79 2.96 -7.20
CA LEU A 189 -13.73 1.50 -7.25
C LEU A 189 -15.04 0.87 -6.76
#